data_AF-A0A7C5RE76-F1
#
_entry.id   AF-A0A7C5RE76-F1
#
_cell.length_a   1.000
_cell.length_b   1.000
_cell.length_c   1.000
_cell.angle_alpha   90.00
_cell.angle_beta   90.00
_cell.angle_gamma   90.00
#
_symmetry.space_group_name_H-M   'P 1'
#
loop_
_entity.id
_entity.type
_entity.pdbx_description
1 polymer ?
#
loop_
_entity_poly.entity_id
_entity_poly.type
_entity_poly.pdbx_seq_one_letter_code
_entity_poly.pdbx_strand_id
1 'polypeptide(L)'
;MKGSIPLIVSLPGVAKAQQMDGRRFVYFEATREGVIDREGEEVAADALWRSRDLFLQQGNLDINHFSWLGNPYGTGARPEYVIGLPLEVARRGPSIYVKGEIFSNRTPPPPGSNGEWAEWFWHSLTAMDPPMRWFPSVFGQIRPGGVQVVTKGGRTYRRITDVEWFSVGFAQRAQHPELPPVSLEPMGPLAKAAAYPQGE
;
A
#
# COMPACT_ATOMS: atom_id res chain seq x y z
N MET A 1 -2.72 -33.08 45.76
CA MET A 1 -1.79 -32.18 45.06
C MET A 1 -2.13 -32.22 43.57
N LYS A 2 -2.35 -31.04 42.97
CA LYS A 2 -2.65 -30.86 41.54
C LYS A 2 -1.40 -31.15 40.71
N GLY A 3 -1.47 -32.05 39.73
CA GLY A 3 -0.49 -32.16 38.66
C GLY A 3 -1.11 -31.62 37.38
N SER A 4 -0.89 -30.34 37.07
CA SER A 4 -1.29 -29.76 35.78
C SER A 4 -0.35 -30.28 34.69
N ILE A 5 -0.90 -31.03 33.73
CA ILE A 5 -0.17 -31.37 32.51
C ILE A 5 -0.07 -30.08 31.68
N PRO A 6 1.14 -29.60 31.33
CA PRO A 6 1.27 -28.44 30.46
C PRO A 6 0.81 -28.81 29.05
N LEU A 7 -0.14 -28.03 28.52
CA LEU A 7 -0.51 -28.05 27.12
C LEU A 7 0.63 -27.40 26.32
N ILE A 8 1.39 -28.20 25.57
CA ILE A 8 2.38 -27.71 24.63
C ILE A 8 1.65 -27.40 23.32
N VAL A 9 1.30 -26.13 23.11
CA VAL A 9 0.87 -25.62 21.80
C VAL A 9 2.11 -25.11 21.09
N SER A 10 2.52 -25.75 20.00
CA SER A 10 3.46 -25.16 19.06
C SER A 10 2.74 -24.04 18.32
N LEU A 11 3.08 -22.79 18.63
CA LEU A 11 2.63 -21.64 17.87
C LEU A 11 3.53 -21.53 16.63
N PRO A 12 3.06 -21.82 15.40
CA PRO A 12 3.74 -21.32 14.22
C PRO A 12 3.73 -19.80 14.33
N GLY A 13 4.89 -19.17 14.28
CA GLY A 13 5.07 -17.74 14.51
C GLY A 13 4.03 -16.91 13.77
N VAL A 14 3.00 -16.47 14.50
CA VAL A 14 2.18 -15.34 14.11
C VAL A 14 2.90 -14.16 14.72
N ALA A 15 3.79 -13.54 13.95
CA ALA A 15 4.21 -12.19 14.24
C ALA A 15 2.95 -11.32 14.11
N LYS A 16 2.21 -11.21 15.22
CA LYS A 16 1.13 -10.25 15.35
C LYS A 16 1.76 -8.88 15.11
N ALA A 17 1.26 -8.20 14.09
CA ALA A 17 1.54 -6.81 13.79
C ALA A 17 1.87 -6.02 15.07
N GLN A 18 3.11 -5.55 15.18
CA GLN A 18 3.52 -4.82 16.35
C GLN A 18 2.90 -3.43 16.26
N GLN A 19 1.85 -3.20 17.04
CA GLN A 19 1.29 -1.89 17.27
C GLN A 19 2.32 -1.08 18.07
N MET A 20 3.30 -0.49 17.39
CA MET A 20 4.27 0.39 18.03
C MET A 20 3.54 1.67 18.45
N ASP A 21 3.29 1.83 19.75
CA ASP A 21 2.70 3.03 20.36
C ASP A 21 1.34 3.46 19.76
N GLY A 22 0.48 2.51 19.40
CA GLY A 22 -0.86 2.80 18.87
C GLY A 22 -0.89 3.28 17.40
N ARG A 23 0.27 3.46 16.76
CA ARG A 23 0.38 3.79 15.34
C ARG A 23 0.09 2.56 14.48
N ARG A 24 -0.47 2.81 13.30
CA ARG A 24 -0.97 1.78 12.39
C ARG A 24 -0.17 1.82 11.10
N PHE A 25 0.85 0.97 10.98
CA PHE A 25 1.68 0.94 9.79
C PHE A 25 1.26 -0.16 8.84
N VAL A 26 1.32 0.16 7.55
CA VAL A 26 1.18 -0.79 6.45
C VAL A 26 2.36 -0.68 5.52
N TYR A 27 2.71 -1.80 4.90
CA TYR A 27 3.82 -1.92 3.98
C TYR A 27 3.34 -2.62 2.72
N PHE A 28 3.76 -2.12 1.56
CA PHE A 28 3.38 -2.72 0.30
C PHE A 28 4.39 -2.41 -0.80
N GLU A 29 4.38 -3.26 -1.83
CA GLU A 29 5.10 -3.03 -3.07
C GLU A 29 4.16 -2.33 -4.06
N ALA A 30 4.50 -1.11 -4.46
CA ALA A 30 3.68 -0.29 -5.36
C ALA A 30 3.90 -0.65 -6.84
N THR A 31 5.13 -1.02 -7.21
CA THR A 31 5.45 -1.53 -8.54
C THR A 31 6.70 -2.41 -8.54
N ARG A 32 6.84 -3.22 -9.59
CA ARG A 32 7.99 -4.04 -9.93
C ARG A 32 8.19 -4.09 -11.44
N GLU A 33 9.39 -3.76 -11.93
CA GLU A 33 9.72 -3.89 -13.36
C GLU A 33 9.44 -5.32 -13.85
N GLY A 34 8.84 -5.43 -15.02
CA GLY A 34 8.43 -6.68 -15.68
C GLY A 34 7.04 -7.18 -15.29
N VAL A 35 6.39 -6.62 -14.26
CA VAL A 35 5.02 -6.98 -13.89
C VAL A 35 4.03 -6.11 -14.67
N ILE A 36 3.19 -6.75 -15.46
CA ILE A 36 2.14 -6.08 -16.24
C ILE A 36 0.82 -6.22 -15.49
N ASP A 37 0.14 -5.11 -15.29
CA ASP A 37 -1.13 -5.06 -14.60
C ASP A 37 -2.30 -5.55 -15.46
N ARG A 38 -3.51 -5.51 -14.90
CA ARG A 38 -4.73 -5.95 -15.62
C ARG A 38 -5.16 -5.02 -16.74
N GLU A 39 -4.70 -3.78 -16.76
CA GLU A 39 -4.95 -2.81 -17.84
C GLU A 39 -3.92 -2.93 -18.99
N GLY A 40 -2.96 -3.85 -18.86
CA GLY A 40 -1.90 -4.02 -19.86
C GLY A 40 -0.82 -2.96 -19.73
N GLU A 41 -0.65 -2.42 -18.51
CA GLU A 41 0.34 -1.40 -18.18
C GLU A 41 1.45 -1.96 -17.29
N GLU A 42 2.69 -1.57 -17.57
CA GLU A 42 3.84 -1.73 -16.67
C GLU A 42 4.21 -0.34 -16.16
N VAL A 43 4.09 -0.09 -14.85
CA VAL A 43 4.54 1.17 -14.27
C VAL A 43 6.02 1.07 -13.92
N ALA A 44 6.88 1.78 -14.63
CA ALA A 44 8.32 1.73 -14.38
C ALA A 44 8.64 2.19 -12.95
N ALA A 45 9.50 1.46 -12.25
CA ALA A 45 9.97 1.80 -10.92
C ALA A 45 10.68 3.16 -10.91
N ASP A 46 11.40 3.47 -11.99
CA ASP A 46 12.02 4.78 -12.20
C ASP A 46 11.00 5.93 -12.27
N ALA A 47 9.80 5.68 -12.82
CA ALA A 47 8.76 6.70 -12.91
C ALA A 47 8.24 7.07 -11.52
N LEU A 48 7.88 6.08 -10.70
CA LEU A 48 7.43 6.32 -9.33
C LEU A 48 8.54 6.89 -8.44
N TRP A 49 9.78 6.42 -8.61
CA TRP A 49 10.91 6.91 -7.84
C TRP A 49 11.19 8.40 -8.06
N ARG A 50 11.06 8.88 -9.31
CA ARG A 50 11.21 10.31 -9.63
C ARG A 50 10.10 11.16 -9.03
N SER A 51 8.89 10.64 -8.93
CA SER A 51 7.72 11.36 -8.40
C SER A 51 7.47 11.15 -6.89
N ARG A 52 8.31 10.37 -6.21
CA ARG A 52 8.11 10.00 -4.79
C ARG A 52 7.95 11.19 -3.85
N ASP A 53 8.66 12.30 -4.09
CA ASP A 53 8.63 13.44 -3.19
C ASP A 53 7.27 14.15 -3.24
N LEU A 54 6.62 14.18 -4.42
CA LEU A 54 5.24 14.65 -4.57
C LEU A 54 4.28 13.77 -3.77
N PHE A 55 4.40 12.44 -3.92
CA PHE A 55 3.56 11.49 -3.20
C PHE A 55 3.72 11.61 -1.69
N LEU A 56 4.96 11.76 -1.19
CA LEU A 56 5.22 11.93 0.25
C LEU A 56 4.69 13.27 0.80
N GLN A 57 4.69 14.34 0.00
CA GLN A 57 4.26 15.66 0.46
C GLN A 57 2.75 15.90 0.33
N GLN A 58 2.12 15.36 -0.71
CA GLN A 58 0.76 15.71 -1.11
C GLN A 58 -0.15 14.50 -1.30
N GLY A 59 0.41 13.29 -1.29
CA GLY A 59 -0.33 12.09 -1.60
C GLY A 59 -1.07 11.49 -0.41
N ASN A 60 -1.96 10.55 -0.73
CA ASN A 60 -2.79 9.88 0.27
C ASN A 60 -2.90 8.37 0.01
N LEU A 61 -3.41 7.66 1.01
CA LEU A 61 -3.87 6.28 0.90
C LEU A 61 -5.39 6.28 0.97
N ASP A 62 -6.06 5.54 0.09
CA ASP A 62 -7.52 5.50 0.04
C ASP A 62 -8.08 4.10 -0.24
N ILE A 63 -9.42 4.01 -0.26
CA ILE A 63 -10.15 2.82 -0.67
C ILE A 63 -10.53 2.96 -2.14
N ASN A 64 -10.07 2.03 -2.99
CA ASN A 64 -10.42 1.92 -4.42
C ASN A 64 -10.32 3.23 -5.23
N HIS A 65 -9.45 4.18 -4.87
CA HIS A 65 -9.37 5.51 -5.48
C HIS A 65 -10.64 6.35 -5.33
N PHE A 66 -11.57 5.97 -4.46
CA PHE A 66 -12.85 6.65 -4.31
C PHE A 66 -12.69 8.09 -3.83
N SER A 67 -11.59 8.42 -3.12
CA SER A 67 -11.35 9.81 -2.73
C SER A 67 -11.10 10.73 -3.93
N TRP A 68 -10.65 10.18 -5.06
CA TRP A 68 -10.39 10.90 -6.30
C TRP A 68 -11.48 10.69 -7.35
N LEU A 69 -11.90 9.45 -7.55
CA LEU A 69 -12.83 9.06 -8.61
C LEU A 69 -14.30 9.12 -8.20
N GLY A 70 -14.58 9.16 -6.89
CA GLY A 70 -15.94 9.08 -6.37
C GLY A 70 -16.47 7.66 -6.21
N ASN A 71 -17.59 7.55 -5.50
CA ASN A 71 -18.38 6.33 -5.35
C ASN A 71 -19.88 6.71 -5.39
N PRO A 72 -20.60 6.45 -6.50
CA PRO A 72 -20.14 5.85 -7.76
C PRO A 72 -19.02 6.62 -8.49
N TYR A 73 -18.32 5.96 -9.41
CA TYR A 73 -17.27 6.62 -10.20
C TYR A 73 -17.83 7.82 -11.00
N GLY A 74 -17.08 8.92 -11.02
CA GLY A 74 -17.44 10.18 -11.67
C GLY A 74 -18.22 11.15 -10.78
N THR A 75 -18.54 10.81 -9.52
CA THR A 75 -19.30 11.70 -8.62
C THR A 75 -18.45 12.77 -7.93
N GLY A 76 -17.18 12.91 -8.31
CA GLY A 76 -16.24 13.86 -7.70
C GLY A 76 -15.57 13.32 -6.43
N ALA A 77 -14.72 14.16 -5.85
CA ALA A 77 -13.86 13.80 -4.73
C ALA A 77 -14.66 13.42 -3.47
N ARG A 78 -14.17 12.41 -2.74
CA ARG A 78 -14.80 11.84 -1.54
C ARG A 78 -13.76 11.70 -0.41
N PRO A 79 -13.43 12.78 0.31
CA PRO A 79 -12.36 12.77 1.31
C PRO A 79 -12.58 11.74 2.43
N GLU A 80 -13.82 11.29 2.65
CA GLU A 80 -14.16 10.24 3.61
C GLU A 80 -13.43 8.91 3.35
N TYR A 81 -13.06 8.61 2.09
CA TYR A 81 -12.33 7.38 1.74
C TYR A 81 -10.81 7.50 1.88
N VAL A 82 -10.28 8.66 2.27
CA VAL A 82 -8.86 8.81 2.59
C VAL A 82 -8.61 8.19 3.96
N ILE A 83 -7.79 7.14 4.01
CA ILE A 83 -7.60 6.31 5.20
C ILE A 83 -6.22 6.45 5.84
N GLY A 84 -5.29 7.11 5.17
CA GLY A 84 -3.94 7.25 5.67
C GLY A 84 -3.04 8.08 4.77
N LEU A 85 -1.77 8.18 5.17
CA LEU A 85 -0.75 8.96 4.50
C LEU A 85 0.49 8.11 4.22
N PRO A 86 1.18 8.34 3.10
CA PRO A 86 2.49 7.75 2.88
C PRO A 86 3.52 8.38 3.83
N LEU A 87 4.40 7.55 4.40
CA LEU A 87 5.47 8.01 5.29
C LEU A 87 6.86 7.82 4.68
N GLU A 88 7.06 6.73 3.93
CA GLU A 88 8.35 6.41 3.35
C GLU A 88 8.17 5.72 2.00
N VAL A 89 9.01 6.09 1.04
CA VAL A 89 9.15 5.39 -0.24
C VAL A 89 10.57 4.90 -0.35
N ALA A 90 10.75 3.59 -0.57
CA ALA A 90 12.05 2.97 -0.67
C ALA A 90 12.16 2.15 -1.97
N ARG A 91 13.33 2.18 -2.59
CA ARG A 91 13.64 1.38 -3.78
C ARG A 91 14.56 0.23 -3.44
N ARG A 92 14.29 -0.94 -4.01
CA ARG A 92 15.22 -2.08 -3.99
C ARG A 92 15.18 -2.80 -5.34
N GLY A 93 16.25 -2.64 -6.11
CA GLY A 93 16.35 -3.20 -7.46
C GLY A 93 15.19 -2.72 -8.34
N PRO A 94 14.39 -3.65 -8.91
CA PRO A 94 13.29 -3.32 -9.82
C PRO A 94 12.00 -2.88 -9.11
N SER A 95 11.99 -2.78 -7.78
CA SER A 95 10.77 -2.61 -7.00
C SER A 95 10.74 -1.29 -6.22
N ILE A 96 9.54 -0.74 -6.08
CA ILE A 96 9.23 0.40 -5.20
C ILE A 96 8.34 -0.08 -4.07
N TYR A 97 8.78 0.18 -2.84
CA TYR A 97 8.09 -0.15 -1.61
C TYR A 97 7.63 1.12 -0.91
N VAL A 98 6.51 1.04 -0.24
CA VAL A 98 5.92 2.15 0.51
C VAL A 98 5.63 1.69 1.94
N LYS A 99 5.95 2.56 2.90
CA LYS A 99 5.41 2.53 4.26
C LYS A 99 4.31 3.58 4.35
N GLY A 100 3.12 3.15 4.74
CA GLY A 100 1.98 4.01 5.01
C GLY A 100 1.64 4.03 6.51
N GLU A 101 1.03 5.12 6.96
CA GLU A 101 0.36 5.19 8.25
C GLU A 101 -1.14 5.39 8.06
N ILE A 102 -1.93 4.49 8.65
CA ILE A 102 -3.39 4.52 8.64
C ILE A 102 -3.87 5.39 9.80
N PHE A 103 -4.89 6.21 9.54
CA PHE A 103 -5.49 7.07 10.55
C PHE A 103 -6.02 6.28 11.73
N SER A 104 -6.02 6.93 12.88
CA SER A 104 -6.50 6.41 14.16
C SER A 104 -6.88 7.58 15.05
N ASN A 105 -7.36 7.33 16.27
CA ASN A 105 -7.61 8.39 17.25
C ASN A 105 -6.37 9.26 17.56
N ARG A 106 -5.15 8.81 17.23
CA ARG A 106 -3.91 9.60 17.39
C ARG A 106 -3.55 10.42 16.16
N THR A 107 -4.02 10.02 14.98
CA THR A 107 -3.76 10.69 13.70
C THR A 107 -5.11 10.92 13.03
N PRO A 108 -5.74 12.09 13.23
CA PRO A 108 -7.10 12.33 12.76
C PRO A 108 -7.17 12.30 11.23
N PRO A 109 -8.29 11.82 10.67
CA PRO A 109 -8.51 11.83 9.23
C PRO A 109 -8.71 13.27 8.70
N PRO A 110 -8.66 13.49 7.37
CA PRO A 110 -8.84 14.82 6.80
C PRO A 110 -10.26 15.38 7.05
N PRO A 111 -10.45 16.71 6.95
CA PRO A 111 -11.78 17.31 6.98
C PRO A 111 -12.72 16.64 5.97
N GLY A 112 -13.95 16.33 6.42
CA GLY A 112 -14.93 15.59 5.63
C GLY A 112 -14.87 14.07 5.80
N SER A 113 -13.94 13.54 6.60
CA SER A 113 -13.88 12.13 7.00
C SER A 113 -14.11 11.97 8.51
N ASN A 114 -14.89 10.96 8.88
CA ASN A 114 -15.07 10.53 10.27
C ASN A 114 -14.13 9.36 10.67
N GLY A 115 -13.29 8.89 9.74
CA GLY A 115 -12.31 7.83 9.98
C GLY A 115 -12.86 6.40 9.93
N GLU A 116 -14.16 6.19 9.66
CA GLU A 116 -14.77 4.84 9.66
C GLU A 116 -14.12 3.90 8.64
N TRP A 117 -13.74 4.42 7.46
CA TRP A 117 -13.04 3.63 6.44
C TRP A 117 -11.64 3.20 6.89
N ALA A 118 -10.93 4.06 7.63
CA ALA A 118 -9.62 3.72 8.18
C ALA A 118 -9.74 2.64 9.27
N GLU A 119 -10.75 2.73 10.14
CA GLU A 119 -11.05 1.71 11.15
C GLU A 119 -11.44 0.38 10.51
N TRP A 120 -12.33 0.40 9.51
CA TRP A 120 -12.75 -0.81 8.82
C TRP A 120 -11.58 -1.50 8.11
N PHE A 121 -10.77 -0.73 7.37
CA PHE A 121 -9.57 -1.25 6.72
C PHE A 121 -8.63 -1.89 7.73
N TRP A 122 -8.31 -1.19 8.83
CA TRP A 122 -7.41 -1.70 9.87
C TRP A 122 -7.96 -2.94 10.57
N HIS A 123 -9.24 -2.93 10.95
CA HIS A 123 -9.91 -4.06 11.58
C HIS A 123 -9.89 -5.29 10.67
N SER A 124 -10.14 -5.10 9.36
CA SER A 124 -10.14 -6.19 8.39
C SER A 124 -8.78 -6.89 8.23
N LEU A 125 -7.68 -6.17 8.48
CA LEU A 125 -6.32 -6.69 8.42
C LEU A 125 -5.87 -7.37 9.73
N THR A 126 -6.35 -6.89 10.87
CA THR A 126 -5.77 -7.23 12.19
C THR A 126 -6.65 -8.11 13.05
N ALA A 127 -7.97 -8.09 12.86
CA ALA A 127 -8.92 -8.72 13.75
C ALA A 127 -9.78 -9.81 13.09
N MET A 128 -9.87 -9.84 11.75
CA MET A 128 -10.60 -10.88 11.02
C MET A 128 -9.76 -12.15 10.85
N ASP A 129 -10.44 -13.31 10.80
CA ASP A 129 -9.84 -14.61 10.50
C ASP A 129 -10.70 -15.35 9.45
N PRO A 130 -10.22 -15.56 8.21
CA PRO A 130 -8.93 -15.09 7.70
C PRO A 130 -8.89 -13.55 7.53
N PRO A 131 -7.71 -12.92 7.65
CA PRO A 131 -7.55 -11.50 7.35
C PRO A 131 -7.97 -11.16 5.91
N MET A 132 -8.59 -9.99 5.74
CA MET A 132 -8.95 -9.50 4.42
C MET A 132 -7.69 -9.14 3.63
N ARG A 133 -7.69 -9.44 2.33
CA ARG A 133 -6.58 -9.10 1.43
C ARG A 133 -6.90 -7.80 0.70
N TRP A 134 -5.98 -6.85 0.82
CA TRP A 134 -6.02 -5.57 0.15
C TRP A 134 -4.80 -5.43 -0.73
N PHE A 135 -4.99 -4.99 -1.97
CA PHE A 135 -3.93 -4.88 -2.96
C PHE A 135 -3.73 -3.41 -3.32
N PRO A 136 -2.48 -2.93 -3.35
CA PRO A 136 -2.18 -1.56 -3.73
C PRO A 136 -2.40 -1.36 -5.22
N SER A 137 -2.99 -0.22 -5.57
CA SER A 137 -3.10 0.30 -6.92
C SER A 137 -2.58 1.72 -6.92
N VAL A 138 -1.66 2.04 -7.81
CA VAL A 138 -1.17 3.41 -7.97
C VAL A 138 -2.18 4.23 -8.75
N PHE A 139 -2.37 5.49 -8.36
CA PHE A 139 -3.14 6.48 -9.10
C PHE A 139 -2.37 7.80 -9.19
N GLY A 140 -2.53 8.44 -10.34
CA GLY A 140 -1.76 9.62 -10.69
C GLY A 140 -2.06 10.11 -12.08
N GLN A 141 -1.31 11.13 -12.50
CA GLN A 141 -1.40 11.71 -13.82
C GLN A 141 -0.16 11.36 -14.65
N ILE A 142 -0.37 10.62 -15.74
CA ILE A 142 0.70 10.34 -16.71
C ILE A 142 1.05 11.64 -17.42
N ARG A 143 2.33 12.01 -17.42
CA ARG A 143 2.79 13.23 -18.09
C ARG A 143 2.82 13.05 -19.62
N PRO A 144 2.72 14.14 -20.41
CA PRO A 144 2.85 14.05 -21.86
C PRO A 144 4.14 13.33 -22.29
N GLY A 145 4.02 12.33 -23.16
CA GLY A 145 5.15 11.48 -23.56
C GLY A 145 5.59 10.44 -22.53
N GLY A 146 4.92 10.34 -21.39
CA GLY A 146 5.21 9.40 -20.30
C GLY A 146 4.76 7.95 -20.56
N VAL A 147 4.40 7.61 -21.80
CA VAL A 147 3.99 6.26 -22.21
C VAL A 147 4.88 5.79 -23.34
N GLN A 148 5.45 4.59 -23.18
CA GLN A 148 6.16 3.88 -24.23
C GLN A 148 5.41 2.59 -24.55
N VAL A 149 5.22 2.28 -25.84
CA VAL A 149 4.70 0.98 -26.25
C VAL A 149 5.88 0.01 -26.38
N VAL A 150 5.89 -1.04 -25.57
CA VAL A 150 6.97 -2.03 -25.54
C VAL A 150 6.45 -3.34 -26.10
N THR A 151 7.24 -3.97 -26.98
CA THR A 151 7.00 -5.35 -27.44
C THR A 151 8.14 -6.22 -26.94
N LYS A 152 7.85 -7.15 -26.03
CA LYS A 152 8.84 -8.04 -25.44
C LYS A 152 8.26 -9.46 -25.33
N GLY A 153 8.99 -10.45 -25.82
CA GLY A 153 8.57 -11.85 -25.78
C GLY A 153 7.24 -12.12 -26.50
N GLY A 154 6.94 -11.39 -27.58
CA GLY A 154 5.68 -11.53 -28.33
C GLY A 154 4.46 -10.87 -27.67
N ARG A 155 4.62 -10.20 -26.52
CA ARG A 155 3.57 -9.41 -25.87
C ARG A 155 3.83 -7.92 -26.05
N THR A 156 2.81 -7.19 -26.48
CA THR A 156 2.81 -5.73 -26.53
C THR A 156 2.08 -5.18 -25.31
N TYR A 157 2.66 -4.18 -24.66
CA TYR A 157 2.07 -3.53 -23.48
C TYR A 157 2.51 -2.06 -23.38
N ARG A 158 1.80 -1.27 -22.58
CA ARG A 158 2.13 0.14 -22.32
C ARG A 158 3.04 0.22 -21.11
N ARG A 159 4.24 0.78 -21.27
CA ARG A 159 5.14 1.09 -20.16
C ARG A 159 4.98 2.55 -19.77
N ILE A 160 4.56 2.80 -18.54
CA ILE A 160 4.45 4.15 -17.98
C ILE A 160 5.82 4.56 -17.47
N THR A 161 6.42 5.54 -18.14
CA THR A 161 7.78 6.01 -17.88
C THR A 161 7.84 7.38 -17.22
N ASP A 162 6.75 8.14 -17.20
CA ASP A 162 6.69 9.41 -16.48
C ASP A 162 5.27 9.68 -15.95
N VAL A 163 5.15 9.85 -14.63
CA VAL A 163 3.88 9.98 -13.93
C VAL A 163 4.04 10.85 -12.69
N GLU A 164 3.03 11.66 -12.40
CA GLU A 164 2.81 12.29 -11.11
C GLU A 164 1.87 11.41 -10.30
N TRP A 165 2.42 10.55 -9.45
CA TRP A 165 1.59 9.74 -8.56
C TRP A 165 1.31 10.46 -7.26
N PHE A 166 0.05 10.43 -6.84
CA PHE A 166 -0.43 11.15 -5.66
C PHE A 166 -1.47 10.36 -4.86
N SER A 167 -1.83 9.15 -5.29
CA SER A 167 -2.62 8.24 -4.44
C SER A 167 -2.20 6.78 -4.61
N VAL A 168 -2.35 6.02 -3.53
CA VAL A 168 -2.42 4.56 -3.60
C VAL A 168 -3.75 4.12 -3.00
N GLY A 169 -4.56 3.48 -3.84
CA GLY A 169 -5.84 2.92 -3.46
C GLY A 169 -5.70 1.45 -3.15
N PHE A 170 -6.32 1.04 -2.05
CA PHE A 170 -6.40 -0.36 -1.67
C PHE A 170 -7.70 -0.97 -2.20
N ALA A 171 -7.55 -2.04 -2.97
CA ALA A 171 -8.65 -2.78 -3.55
C ALA A 171 -8.65 -4.26 -3.12
N GLN A 172 -9.83 -4.87 -3.03
CA GLN A 172 -9.95 -6.31 -2.72
C GLN A 172 -9.59 -7.20 -3.92
N ARG A 173 -9.69 -6.64 -5.13
CA ARG A 173 -9.19 -7.28 -6.35
C ARG A 173 -7.85 -6.65 -6.69
N ALA A 174 -6.82 -7.48 -6.80
CA ALA A 174 -5.51 -7.01 -7.25
C ALA A 174 -5.64 -6.27 -8.59
N GLN A 175 -4.89 -5.18 -8.76
CA GLN A 175 -4.65 -4.60 -10.08
C GLN A 175 -3.43 -5.29 -10.72
N HIS A 176 -2.34 -5.40 -9.95
CA HIS A 176 -1.17 -6.21 -10.27
C HIS A 176 -1.29 -7.62 -9.66
N PRO A 177 -1.64 -8.68 -10.41
CA PRO A 177 -1.88 -10.01 -9.85
C PRO A 177 -0.64 -10.66 -9.20
N GLU A 178 0.56 -10.26 -9.63
CA GLU A 178 1.84 -10.81 -9.17
C GLU A 178 2.44 -10.05 -7.98
N LEU A 179 1.84 -8.94 -7.57
CA LEU A 179 2.23 -8.22 -6.36
C LEU A 179 1.47 -8.78 -5.15
N PRO A 180 2.14 -8.92 -3.99
CA PRO A 180 1.49 -9.38 -2.78
C PRO A 180 0.46 -8.36 -2.27
N PRO A 181 -0.50 -8.80 -1.44
CA PRO A 181 -1.35 -7.87 -0.70
C PRO A 181 -0.53 -7.03 0.28
N VAL A 182 -1.15 -5.98 0.81
CA VAL A 182 -0.61 -5.15 1.88
C VAL A 182 -0.21 -6.00 3.09
N SER A 183 0.91 -5.63 3.71
CA SER A 183 1.49 -6.30 4.87
C SER A 183 1.46 -5.39 6.09
N LEU A 184 1.28 -6.00 7.26
CA LEU A 184 1.46 -5.33 8.56
C LEU A 184 2.91 -5.40 9.04
N GLU A 185 3.71 -6.26 8.41
CA GLU A 185 5.15 -6.37 8.65
C GLU A 185 5.92 -5.61 7.58
N PRO A 186 7.03 -4.95 7.96
CA PRO A 186 7.96 -4.35 7.01
C PRO A 186 8.34 -5.27 5.85
N MET A 187 8.39 -4.74 4.63
CA MET A 187 8.72 -5.49 3.42
C MET A 187 9.99 -4.97 2.73
N GLY A 188 10.70 -5.84 2.01
CA GLY A 188 11.80 -5.43 1.14
C GLY A 188 12.92 -4.70 1.90
N PRO A 189 13.30 -3.47 1.51
CA PRO A 189 14.29 -2.66 2.23
C PRO A 189 13.76 -2.13 3.59
N LEU A 190 12.45 -1.95 3.74
CA LEU A 190 11.83 -1.44 4.98
C LEU A 190 11.99 -2.44 6.13
N ALA A 191 12.05 -3.74 5.82
CA ALA A 191 12.36 -4.79 6.79
C ALA A 191 13.76 -4.69 7.38
N LYS A 192 14.74 -4.19 6.61
CA LYS A 192 16.10 -4.00 7.11
C LYS A 192 16.22 -2.76 7.99
N ALA A 193 15.55 -1.67 7.64
CA ALA A 193 15.53 -0.45 8.44
C ALA A 193 14.84 -0.66 9.80
N ALA A 194 13.77 -1.45 9.85
CA ALA A 194 13.09 -1.80 11.10
C ALA A 194 13.91 -2.75 12.01
N ALA A 195 14.85 -3.51 11.45
CA ALA A 195 15.72 -4.42 12.20
C ALA A 195 16.91 -3.71 12.88
N TYR A 196 17.17 -2.45 12.53
CA TYR A 196 18.12 -1.60 13.26
C TYR A 196 17.32 -0.70 14.22
N PRO A 197 17.34 -0.96 15.54
CA PRO A 197 16.80 0.00 16.48
C PRO A 197 17.57 1.30 16.29
N GLN A 198 16.86 2.40 16.03
CA GLN A 198 17.43 3.74 16.07
C GLN A 198 17.90 3.97 17.51
N GLY A 199 19.21 3.86 17.73
CA GLY A 199 19.81 4.00 19.05
C GLY A 199 21.26 3.55 19.06
N GLU A 200 22.14 4.42 18.56
CA GLU A 200 23.24 5.00 19.36
C GLU A 200 23.32 6.50 19.06
#